data_AF-A0A1Q5SCC7-F1
#
_entry.id   AF-A0A1Q5SCC7-F1
#
_cell.length_a   1.000
_cell.length_b   1.000
_cell.length_c   1.000
_cell.angle_alpha   90.00
_cell.angle_beta   90.00
_cell.angle_gamma   90.00
#
_symmetry.space_group_name_H-M   'P 1'
#
loop_
_entity.id
_entity.type
_entity.pdbx_description
1 polymer ?
#
loop_
_entity_poly.entity_id
_entity_poly.type
_entity_poly.pdbx_seq_one_letter_code
_entity_poly.pdbx_strand_id
1 'polypeptide(L)' 'TAVVAAALAGLAMAPLARRIAPPGLVDIGPAHKLPKLGSSKVMLHSKVSDPAKLAALRAVAATFRSAATA' A
#
# COMPACT_ATOMS: atom_id res chain seq x y z
N THR A 1 1.56 -14.66 4.28
CA THR A 1 2.63 -14.59 5.31
C THR A 1 3.93 -15.28 4.92
N ALA A 2 3.96 -16.28 4.02
CA ALA A 2 5.21 -16.97 3.65
C ALA A 2 6.31 -16.05 3.09
N VAL A 3 5.97 -15.15 2.16
CA VAL A 3 6.94 -14.21 1.53
C VAL A 3 7.60 -13.31 2.57
N VAL A 4 6.80 -12.75 3.49
CA VAL A 4 7.29 -11.84 4.54
C VAL A 4 8.17 -12.59 5.53
N ALA A 5 7.80 -13.82 5.91
CA ALA A 5 8.60 -14.65 6.79
C ALA A 5 9.97 -15.01 6.17
N ALA A 6 10.00 -15.38 4.89
CA ALA A 6 11.24 -15.65 4.18
C ALA A 6 12.15 -14.42 4.10
N ALA A 7 11.59 -13.24 3.86
CA ALA A 7 12.34 -11.98 3.84
C ALA A 7 12.93 -11.65 5.23
N LEU A 8 12.12 -11.79 6.29
CA LEU A 8 12.59 -11.56 7.67
C LEU A 8 13.66 -12.56 8.11
N ALA A 9 13.58 -13.82 7.64
CA ALA A 9 14.58 -14.85 7.91
C ALA A 9 15.87 -14.69 7.07
N GLY A 10 15.95 -13.67 6.20
CA GLY A 10 17.10 -13.47 5.32
C GLY A 10 17.22 -14.50 4.18
N LEU A 11 16.17 -15.27 3.92
CA LEU A 11 16.14 -16.33 2.89
C LEU A 11 15.77 -15.79 1.50
N ALA A 12 15.17 -14.59 1.43
CA ALA A 12 14.71 -13.99 0.19
C ALA A 12 14.66 -12.46 0.28
N MET A 13 14.51 -11.80 -0.88
CA MET A 13 14.17 -10.39 -1.01
C MET A 13 12.78 -10.29 -1.64
N ALA A 14 11.94 -9.37 -1.16
CA ALA A 14 10.55 -9.27 -1.61
C ALA A 14 10.13 -7.82 -1.88
N PRO A 15 9.38 -7.56 -2.97
CA PRO A 15 8.79 -6.25 -3.20
C PRO A 15 7.62 -6.04 -2.24
N LEU A 16 7.80 -5.17 -1.25
CA LEU A 16 6.78 -4.84 -0.24
C LEU A 16 6.45 -3.35 -0.27
N ALA A 17 5.16 -3.03 -0.15
CA ALA A 17 4.75 -1.66 0.10
C ALA A 17 5.21 -1.25 1.51
N ARG A 18 5.72 -0.02 1.67
CA ARG A 18 6.26 0.49 2.95
C ARG A 18 5.31 0.29 4.13
N ARG A 19 3.99 0.43 3.91
CA ARG A 19 2.96 0.32 4.94
C ARG A 19 2.76 -1.09 5.49
N ILE A 20 3.18 -2.13 4.75
CA ILE A 20 3.01 -3.53 5.14
C ILE A 20 4.35 -4.23 5.46
N ALA A 21 5.47 -3.54 5.25
CA ALA A 21 6.79 -4.08 5.57
C ALA A 21 6.91 -4.20 7.10
N PRO A 22 7.16 -5.40 7.64
CA PRO A 22 7.38 -5.56 9.08
C PRO A 22 8.64 -4.80 9.52
N PRO A 23 8.69 -4.41 10.80
CA PRO A 23 9.90 -3.83 11.37
C PRO A 23 11.07 -4.82 11.27
N GLY A 24 12.27 -4.29 11.04
CA GLY A 24 13.50 -5.09 10.91
C GLY A 24 13.90 -5.43 9.47
N LEU A 25 13.05 -5.16 8.47
CA LEU A 25 13.47 -5.21 7.07
C LEU A 25 14.20 -3.94 6.66
N VAL A 26 15.19 -4.08 5.78
CA VAL A 26 15.97 -2.98 5.21
C VAL A 26 15.61 -2.81 3.73
N ASP A 27 15.45 -1.57 3.29
CA ASP A 27 15.25 -1.24 1.87
C ASP A 27 16.60 -1.27 1.14
N ILE A 28 16.80 -2.31 0.34
CA ILE A 28 18.03 -2.55 -0.42
C ILE A 28 17.97 -1.98 -1.85
N GLY A 29 16.81 -1.49 -2.29
CA GLY A 29 16.59 -1.04 -3.67
C GLY A 29 17.59 0.02 -4.13
N PRO A 30 17.83 1.09 -3.35
CA PRO A 30 18.81 2.11 -3.69
C PRO A 30 20.25 1.57 -3.79
N ALA A 31 20.66 0.69 -2.87
CA ALA A 31 22.01 0.14 -2.81
C ALA A 31 22.35 -0.74 -4.02
N HIS A 32 21.37 -1.50 -4.52
CA HIS A 32 21.55 -2.39 -5.67
C HIS A 32 21.01 -1.81 -6.99
N LYS A 33 20.68 -0.51 -7.04
CA LYS A 33 20.13 0.16 -8.23
C LYS A 33 18.91 -0.56 -8.82
N LEU A 34 18.07 -1.13 -7.96
CA LEU A 34 16.86 -1.82 -8.39
C LEU A 34 15.83 -0.81 -8.92
N PRO A 35 15.01 -1.20 -9.91
CA PRO A 35 13.93 -0.33 -10.40
C PRO A 35 12.96 -0.01 -9.27
N LYS A 36 12.46 1.23 -9.26
CA LYS A 36 11.43 1.63 -8.31
C LYS A 36 10.16 0.84 -8.56
N LEU A 37 9.56 0.33 -7.49
CA LEU A 37 8.25 -0.31 -7.57
C LEU A 37 7.18 0.73 -7.92
N GLY A 38 6.29 0.35 -8.83
CA GLY A 38 5.11 1.16 -9.15
C GLY A 38 4.14 1.24 -7.96
N SER A 39 3.24 2.22 -8.00
CA SER A 39 2.16 2.32 -7.01
C SER A 39 1.14 1.21 -7.17
N SER A 40 0.67 0.66 -6.05
CA SER A 40 -0.46 -0.27 -6.05
C SER A 40 -1.75 0.48 -6.37
N LYS A 41 -2.48 0.03 -7.40
CA LYS A 41 -3.79 0.59 -7.75
C LYS A 41 -4.88 -0.20 -7.03
N VAL A 42 -5.73 0.49 -6.29
CA VAL A 42 -6.88 -0.09 -5.59
C VAL A 42 -8.14 0.66 -5.97
N MET A 43 -9.24 -0.06 -6.24
CA MET A 43 -10.55 0.52 -6.57
C MET A 43 -11.54 0.20 -5.46
N LEU A 44 -12.24 1.22 -4.96
CA LEU A 44 -13.34 1.03 -4.01
C LEU A 44 -14.63 0.76 -4.79
N HIS A 45 -15.12 -0.47 -4.71
CA HIS A 45 -16.46 -0.82 -5.19
C HIS A 45 -17.47 -0.59 -4.06
N SER A 46 -18.42 0.33 -4.27
CA SER A 46 -19.48 0.62 -3.32
C SER A 46 -20.81 0.81 -4.05
N LYS A 47 -21.88 0.21 -3.52
CA LYS A 47 -23.25 0.42 -3.98
C LYS A 47 -23.94 1.37 -3.01
N VAL A 48 -24.17 2.60 -3.45
CA VAL A 48 -24.79 3.66 -2.65
C VAL A 48 -26.07 4.14 -3.31
N SER A 49 -27.17 4.11 -2.55
CA SER A 49 -28.50 4.51 -3.01
C SER A 49 -29.05 5.74 -2.28
N ASP A 50 -28.55 6.00 -1.07
CA ASP A 50 -29.06 7.02 -0.15
C ASP A 50 -28.09 8.23 -0.10
N PRO A 51 -28.58 9.48 -0.18
CA PRO A 51 -27.76 10.69 -0.08
C PRO A 51 -26.83 10.73 1.14
N ALA A 52 -27.26 10.23 2.31
CA ALA A 52 -26.41 10.21 3.51
C ALA A 52 -25.17 9.31 3.33
N LYS A 53 -25.36 8.13 2.75
CA LYS A 53 -24.27 7.17 2.47
C LYS A 53 -23.34 7.70 1.37
N LEU A 54 -23.90 8.43 0.40
CA LEU A 54 -23.11 9.07 -0.66
C LEU A 54 -22.21 10.17 -0.08
N ALA A 55 -22.71 10.97 0.87
CA ALA A 55 -21.90 11.96 1.58
C ALA A 55 -20.73 11.31 2.34
N ALA A 56 -20.98 10.20 3.05
CA ALA A 56 -19.93 9.44 3.73
C ALA A 56 -18.89 8.88 2.73
N LEU A 57 -19.33 8.32 1.60
CA LEU A 57 -18.42 7.86 0.54
C LEU A 57 -17.54 8.99 -0.01
N ARG A 58 -18.11 10.19 -0.21
CA ARG A 58 -17.34 11.36 -0.66
C ARG A 58 -16.29 11.78 0.36
N ALA A 59 -16.60 11.74 1.65
CA ALA A 59 -15.65 12.05 2.71
C ALA A 59 -14.46 11.07 2.69
N VAL A 60 -14.73 9.77 2.62
CA VAL A 60 -13.68 8.73 2.50
C VAL A 60 -12.86 8.93 1.22
N ALA A 61 -13.50 9.21 0.09
CA ALA A 61 -12.78 9.45 -1.16
C ALA A 61 -11.89 10.71 -1.08
N ALA A 62 -12.32 11.75 -0.37
CA ALA A 62 -11.53 12.97 -0.18
C ALA A 62 -10.28 12.73 0.68
N THR A 63 -10.39 11.95 1.77
CA THR A 63 -9.24 11.62 2.63
C THR A 63 -8.19 10.81 1.87
N PHE A 64 -8.60 9.80 1.09
CA PHE A 64 -7.66 9.02 0.27
C PHE A 64 -7.00 9.84 -0.85
N ARG A 65 -7.71 10.80 -1.47
CA ARG A 65 -7.09 11.71 -2.45
C ARG A 65 -6.04 12.61 -1.81
N SER A 66 -6.33 13.18 -0.64
CA SER A 66 -5.36 14.01 0.09
C SER A 66 -4.12 13.22 0.51
N ALA A 67 -4.30 11.98 0.98
CA ALA A 67 -3.19 11.09 1.33
C ALA A 67 -2.34 10.66 0.13
N ALA A 68 -2.88 10.69 -1.09
CA ALA A 68 -2.12 10.38 -2.31
C ALA A 68 -1.29 11.57 -2.82
N THR A 69 -1.61 12.79 -2.39
CA THR A 69 -0.88 14.02 -2.78
C THR A 69 0.15 14.48 -1.74
N ALA A 70 0.12 13.90 -0.53
CA ALA A 70 1.09 14.15 0.54
C ALA A 70 2.28 13.19 0.43
#